data_AF-A0A9E1IGZ3-F1
#
_entry.id   AF-A0A9E1IGZ3-F1
#
_cell.length_a   1.000
_cell.length_b   1.000
_cell.length_c   1.000
_cell.angle_alpha   90.00
_cell.angle_beta   90.00
_cell.angle_gamma   90.00
#
_symmetry.space_group_name_H-M   'P 1'
#
loop_
_entity.id
_entity.type
_entity.pdbx_description
1 polymer ?
#
loop_
_entity_poly.entity_id
_entity_poly.type
_entity_poly.pdbx_seq_one_letter_code
_entity_poly.pdbx_strand_id
1 'polypeptide(L)'
;MIMFAAGLFSLVAQTILLRELYVASHGNELGTGLFFASWLFWIGVGSLLGRHQLQKQFLNASALPWMALAYLPAMILQYWAFQELHTIGGVDPSGIFPLQRLACCILFLNAPISLITGMLFPLAASAAPNSLSTPGPPAAAKLYA
;
A
#
# COMPACT_ATOMS: atom_id res chain seq x y z
N MET A 1 1.12 9.12 15.88
CA MET A 1 -0.26 8.58 15.87
C MET A 1 -0.76 8.29 14.46
N ILE A 2 -0.66 9.22 13.50
CA ILE A 2 -1.14 9.02 12.11
C ILE A 2 -0.55 7.75 11.46
N MET A 3 0.76 7.51 11.58
CA MET A 3 1.39 6.31 11.01
C MET A 3 0.91 5.00 11.63
N PHE A 4 0.67 5.00 12.93
CA PHE A 4 0.12 3.84 13.62
C PHE A 4 -1.31 3.56 13.13
N ALA A 5 -2.15 4.60 13.04
CA ALA A 5 -3.52 4.48 12.53
C ALA A 5 -3.53 4.02 11.06
N ALA A 6 -2.63 4.53 10.23
CA ALA A 6 -2.50 4.09 8.83
C ALA A 6 -2.08 2.62 8.73
N GLY A 7 -1.13 2.17 9.56
CA GLY A 7 -0.73 0.76 9.63
C GLY A 7 -1.87 -0.16 10.07
N LEU A 8 -2.60 0.23 11.14
CA LEU A 8 -3.77 -0.50 11.61
C LEU A 8 -4.86 -0.57 10.54
N PHE A 9 -5.15 0.57 9.91
CA PHE A 9 -6.12 0.63 8.82
C PHE A 9 -5.70 -0.26 7.66
N SER A 10 -4.42 -0.23 7.26
CA SER A 10 -3.88 -1.08 6.20
C SER A 10 -4.08 -2.56 6.51
N LEU A 11 -3.89 -3.00 7.76
CA LEU A 11 -4.11 -4.39 8.17
C LEU A 11 -5.60 -4.79 8.09
N VAL A 12 -6.49 -3.92 8.56
CA VAL A 12 -7.94 -4.15 8.48
C VAL A 12 -8.39 -4.21 7.03
N ALA A 13 -7.96 -3.25 6.20
CA ALA A 13 -8.26 -3.20 4.78
C ALA A 13 -7.76 -4.45 4.04
N GLN A 14 -6.49 -4.83 4.26
CA GLN A 14 -5.91 -6.03 3.67
C GLN A 14 -6.69 -7.29 4.05
N THR A 15 -7.10 -7.41 5.32
CA THR A 15 -7.85 -8.57 5.81
C THR A 15 -9.25 -8.66 5.18
N ILE A 16 -9.96 -7.54 5.07
CA ILE A 16 -11.29 -7.48 4.45
C ILE A 16 -11.20 -7.82 2.95
N LEU A 17 -10.27 -7.22 2.23
CA LEU A 17 -10.10 -7.44 0.79
C LEU A 17 -9.65 -8.86 0.48
N LEU A 18 -8.74 -9.41 1.29
CA LEU A 18 -8.31 -10.80 1.18
C LEU A 18 -9.49 -11.76 1.37
N ARG A 19 -10.35 -11.49 2.36
CA ARG A 19 -11.55 -12.30 2.61
C ARG A 19 -12.48 -12.28 1.41
N GLU A 20 -12.73 -11.12 0.82
CA GLU A 20 -13.61 -10.98 -0.34
C GLU A 20 -13.06 -11.75 -1.54
N LEU A 21 -11.76 -11.60 -1.82
CA LEU A 21 -11.09 -12.37 -2.85
C LEU A 21 -11.13 -13.88 -2.59
N TYR A 22 -10.94 -14.31 -1.34
CA TYR A 22 -10.97 -15.73 -0.98
C TYR A 22 -12.34 -16.35 -1.26
N VAL A 23 -13.42 -15.63 -0.95
CA VAL A 23 -14.80 -16.04 -1.28
C VAL A 23 -15.02 -16.04 -2.79
N ALA A 24 -14.63 -14.97 -3.49
CA ALA A 24 -14.83 -14.83 -4.93
C ALA A 24 -14.01 -15.86 -5.75
N SER A 25 -12.86 -16.29 -5.25
CA SER A 25 -12.00 -17.28 -5.91
C SER A 25 -12.29 -18.73 -5.48
N HIS A 26 -13.37 -18.98 -4.74
CA HIS A 26 -13.75 -20.31 -4.23
C HIS A 26 -12.65 -20.99 -3.38
N GLY A 27 -11.90 -20.21 -2.60
CA GLY A 27 -10.84 -20.72 -1.72
C GLY A 27 -9.54 -21.09 -2.44
N ASN A 28 -9.26 -20.49 -3.60
CA ASN A 28 -8.02 -20.72 -4.33
C ASN A 28 -6.80 -20.19 -3.55
N GLU A 29 -5.97 -21.10 -3.03
CA GLU A 29 -4.76 -20.78 -2.27
C GLU A 29 -3.73 -19.96 -3.08
N LEU A 30 -3.63 -20.21 -4.40
CA LEU A 30 -2.77 -19.40 -5.28
C LEU A 30 -3.29 -17.96 -5.41
N GLY A 31 -4.61 -17.77 -5.32
CA GLY A 31 -5.24 -16.44 -5.30
C GLY A 31 -4.78 -15.63 -4.09
N THR A 32 -4.76 -16.24 -2.91
CA THR A 32 -4.24 -15.64 -1.66
C THR A 32 -2.77 -15.24 -1.80
N GLY A 33 -1.93 -16.13 -2.37
CA GLY A 33 -0.52 -15.84 -2.62
C GLY A 33 -0.32 -14.67 -3.60
N LEU A 34 -1.06 -14.68 -4.71
CA LEU A 34 -1.04 -13.60 -5.71
C LEU A 34 -1.51 -12.26 -5.12
N PHE A 35 -2.48 -12.28 -4.22
CA PHE A 35 -2.95 -11.08 -3.52
C PHE A 35 -1.83 -10.44 -2.71
N PHE A 36 -1.16 -11.21 -1.86
CA PHE A 36 -0.06 -10.67 -1.05
C PHE A 36 1.13 -10.24 -1.92
N ALA A 37 1.47 -11.01 -2.96
CA ALA A 37 2.53 -10.66 -3.90
C ALA A 37 2.24 -9.32 -4.60
N SER A 38 1.03 -9.14 -5.12
CA SER A 38 0.59 -7.89 -5.75
C SER A 38 0.52 -6.73 -4.74
N TRP A 39 -0.01 -6.98 -3.55
CA TRP A 39 -0.09 -5.98 -2.48
C TRP A 39 1.29 -5.43 -2.12
N LEU A 40 2.27 -6.31 -1.88
CA LEU A 40 3.64 -5.93 -1.56
C LEU A 40 4.36 -5.28 -2.76
N PHE A 41 4.12 -5.78 -3.98
CA PHE A 41 4.65 -5.18 -5.19
C PHE A 41 4.25 -3.70 -5.31
N TRP A 42 2.96 -3.40 -5.16
CA TRP A 42 2.46 -2.02 -5.26
C TRP A 42 2.85 -1.14 -4.07
N ILE A 43 3.02 -1.70 -2.87
CA ILE A 43 3.65 -0.96 -1.76
C ILE A 43 5.07 -0.54 -2.13
N GLY A 44 5.86 -1.44 -2.71
CA GLY A 44 7.21 -1.14 -3.18
C GLY A 44 7.22 -0.03 -4.22
N VAL A 45 6.37 -0.15 -5.24
CA VAL A 45 6.19 0.88 -6.29
C VAL A 45 5.74 2.21 -5.68
N GLY A 46 4.78 2.20 -4.76
CA GLY A 46 4.27 3.38 -4.07
C GLY A 46 5.36 4.06 -3.25
N SER A 47 6.21 3.31 -2.56
CA SER A 47 7.33 3.86 -1.80
C SER A 47 8.37 4.54 -2.70
N LEU A 48 8.71 3.91 -3.83
CA LEU A 48 9.61 4.49 -4.84
C LEU A 48 9.03 5.77 -5.45
N LEU A 49 7.75 5.75 -5.81
CA LEU A 49 7.03 6.93 -6.28
C LEU A 49 7.06 8.03 -5.22
N GLY A 50 6.56 7.78 -4.01
CA GLY A 50 6.53 8.75 -2.92
C GLY A 50 7.89 9.43 -2.69
N ARG A 51 8.99 8.66 -2.70
CA ARG A 51 10.35 9.19 -2.62
C ARG A 51 10.71 10.07 -3.82
N HIS A 52 10.42 9.64 -5.03
CA HIS A 52 10.69 10.40 -6.26
C HIS A 52 9.85 11.69 -6.34
N GLN A 53 8.58 11.67 -5.95
CA GLN A 53 7.74 12.88 -5.87
C GLN A 53 8.23 13.87 -4.80
N LEU A 54 8.75 13.39 -3.67
CA LEU A 54 9.41 14.23 -2.66
C LEU A 54 10.69 14.89 -3.21
N GLN A 55 11.53 14.14 -3.92
CA GLN A 55 12.75 14.67 -4.54
C GLN A 55 12.46 15.78 -5.56
N LYS A 56 11.37 15.62 -6.32
CA LYS A 56 10.89 16.62 -7.28
C LYS A 56 10.07 17.74 -6.65
N GLN A 57 9.94 17.76 -5.31
CA GLN A 57 9.16 18.74 -4.55
C GLN A 57 7.67 18.84 -4.93
N PHE A 58 7.13 17.80 -5.59
CA PHE A 58 5.69 17.72 -5.90
C PHE A 58 4.85 17.34 -4.67
N LEU A 59 5.44 16.61 -3.73
CA LEU A 59 4.85 16.28 -2.45
C LEU A 59 5.74 16.79 -1.32
N ASN A 60 5.12 17.10 -0.19
CA ASN A 60 5.81 17.48 1.04
C ASN A 60 5.08 16.86 2.24
N ALA A 61 5.59 17.07 3.45
CA ALA A 61 5.00 16.56 4.68
C ALA A 61 3.52 16.95 4.87
N SER A 62 3.06 18.06 4.28
CA SER A 62 1.66 18.51 4.37
C SER A 62 0.69 17.66 3.55
N ALA A 63 1.19 16.81 2.64
CA ALA A 63 0.37 15.87 1.87
C ALA A 63 -0.09 14.66 2.71
N LEU A 64 0.51 14.43 3.88
CA LEU A 64 0.26 13.26 4.70
C LEU A 64 -1.21 13.08 5.14
N PRO A 65 -1.93 14.12 5.62
CA PRO A 65 -3.34 14.00 5.98
C PRO A 65 -4.23 13.73 4.76
N TRP A 66 -3.91 14.36 3.62
CA TRP A 66 -4.64 14.16 2.37
C TRP A 66 -4.52 12.73 1.84
N MET A 67 -3.35 12.13 1.98
CA MET A 67 -3.15 10.73 1.62
C MET A 67 -3.82 9.76 2.58
N ALA A 68 -3.83 10.07 3.88
CA ALA A 68 -4.61 9.31 4.84
C ALA A 68 -6.13 9.43 4.55
N LEU A 69 -6.59 10.58 4.06
CA LEU A 69 -7.97 10.77 3.66
C LEU A 69 -8.29 10.02 2.34
N ALA A 70 -7.37 10.03 1.38
CA ALA A 70 -7.49 9.31 0.10
C ALA A 70 -7.57 7.79 0.27
N TYR A 71 -7.12 7.26 1.41
CA TYR A 71 -7.23 5.86 1.78
C TYR A 71 -8.69 5.36 1.89
N LEU A 72 -9.60 6.22 2.35
CA LEU A 72 -11.02 5.89 2.49
C LEU A 72 -11.73 5.65 1.15
N PRO A 73 -11.72 6.60 0.19
CA PRO A 73 -12.33 6.35 -1.12
C PRO A 73 -11.61 5.25 -1.89
N ALA A 74 -10.28 5.10 -1.73
CA ALA A 74 -9.55 3.99 -2.32
C ALA A 74 -10.03 2.64 -1.78
N MET A 75 -10.24 2.52 -0.46
CA MET A 75 -10.79 1.31 0.15
C MET A 75 -12.20 1.00 -0.34
N ILE A 76 -13.08 2.01 -0.41
CA ILE A 76 -14.46 1.81 -0.88
C ILE A 76 -14.46 1.34 -2.34
N LEU A 77 -13.71 2.03 -3.20
CA LEU A 77 -13.60 1.68 -4.62
C LEU A 77 -13.07 0.26 -4.80
N GLN A 78 -12.00 -0.09 -4.07
CA GLN A 78 -11.37 -1.39 -4.17
C GLN A 78 -12.28 -2.50 -3.62
N TYR A 79 -12.96 -2.27 -2.49
CA TYR A 79 -13.94 -3.20 -1.96
C TYR A 79 -15.03 -3.52 -2.97
N TRP A 80 -15.64 -2.49 -3.59
CA TRP A 80 -16.63 -2.66 -4.65
C TRP A 80 -16.08 -3.44 -5.84
N ALA A 81 -14.84 -3.15 -6.26
CA ALA A 81 -14.23 -3.85 -7.37
C ALA A 81 -13.94 -5.33 -7.07
N PHE A 82 -13.62 -5.69 -5.82
CA PHE A 82 -13.47 -7.11 -5.43
C PHE A 82 -14.81 -7.84 -5.33
N GLN A 83 -15.91 -7.15 -4.98
CA GLN A 83 -17.25 -7.75 -5.05
C GLN A 83 -17.66 -8.08 -6.49
N GLU A 84 -17.35 -7.19 -7.42
CA GLU A 84 -17.66 -7.35 -8.85
C GLU A 84 -16.57 -8.13 -9.62
N LEU A 85 -15.72 -8.90 -8.93
CA LEU A 85 -14.56 -9.56 -9.54
C LEU A 85 -14.95 -10.48 -10.72
N HIS A 86 -16.06 -11.22 -10.62
CA HIS A 86 -16.55 -12.09 -11.70
C HIS A 86 -17.03 -11.29 -12.91
N THR A 87 -17.77 -10.21 -12.66
CA THR A 87 -18.25 -9.27 -13.68
C THR A 87 -17.07 -8.60 -14.39
N ILE A 88 -16.08 -8.11 -13.63
CA ILE A 88 -14.87 -7.45 -14.16
C ILE A 88 -13.98 -8.44 -14.91
N GLY A 89 -13.88 -9.69 -14.42
CA GLY A 89 -13.13 -10.76 -15.06
C GLY A 89 -13.81 -11.35 -16.30
N GLY A 90 -15.09 -11.01 -16.55
CA GLY A 90 -15.90 -11.61 -17.60
C GLY A 90 -15.97 -13.13 -17.47
N VAL A 91 -16.16 -13.62 -16.24
CA VAL A 91 -16.24 -15.04 -15.91
C VAL A 91 -17.60 -15.33 -15.29
N ASP A 92 -18.22 -16.43 -15.70
CA ASP A 92 -19.45 -16.91 -15.08
C ASP A 92 -19.23 -17.17 -13.57
N PRO A 93 -20.11 -16.67 -12.68
CA PRO A 93 -19.96 -16.84 -11.23
C PRO A 93 -19.95 -18.30 -10.76
N SER A 94 -20.46 -19.22 -11.57
CA SER A 94 -20.50 -20.67 -11.29
C SER A 94 -19.28 -21.42 -11.82
N GLY A 95 -18.41 -20.77 -12.59
CA GLY A 95 -17.23 -21.37 -13.19
C GLY A 95 -15.97 -21.23 -12.32
N ILE A 96 -14.97 -22.07 -12.58
CA ILE A 96 -13.65 -21.91 -11.98
C ILE A 96 -13.01 -20.64 -12.57
N PHE A 97 -12.62 -19.69 -11.71
CA PHE A 97 -11.96 -18.47 -12.15
C PHE A 97 -10.58 -18.79 -12.76
N PRO A 98 -10.34 -18.53 -14.06
CA PRO A 98 -9.07 -18.84 -14.71
C PRO A 98 -7.90 -18.10 -14.04
N LEU A 99 -6.85 -18.82 -13.66
CA LEU A 99 -5.74 -18.29 -12.86
C LEU A 99 -5.09 -17.05 -13.48
N GLN A 100 -4.90 -17.02 -14.80
CA GLN A 100 -4.30 -15.87 -15.49
C GLN A 100 -5.16 -14.61 -15.37
N ARG A 101 -6.48 -14.74 -15.54
CA ARG A 101 -7.41 -13.61 -15.38
C ARG A 101 -7.45 -13.17 -13.93
N LEU A 102 -7.48 -14.12 -13.00
CA LEU A 102 -7.46 -13.84 -11.57
C LEU A 102 -6.20 -13.05 -11.19
N ALA A 103 -5.03 -13.47 -11.68
CA ALA A 103 -3.77 -12.79 -11.46
C ALA A 103 -3.77 -11.36 -12.01
N CYS A 104 -4.28 -11.14 -13.23
CA CYS A 104 -4.41 -9.80 -13.80
C CYS A 104 -5.37 -8.94 -12.98
N CYS A 105 -6.56 -9.45 -12.64
CA CYS A 105 -7.53 -8.73 -11.82
C CYS A 105 -6.93 -8.35 -10.46
N ILE A 106 -6.34 -9.31 -9.73
CA ILE A 106 -5.67 -9.05 -8.45
C ILE A 106 -4.60 -7.98 -8.62
N LEU A 107 -3.75 -8.09 -9.65
CA LEU A 107 -2.66 -7.15 -9.88
C LEU A 107 -3.17 -5.72 -10.05
N PHE A 108 -4.18 -5.49 -10.89
CA PHE A 108 -4.69 -4.13 -11.12
C PHE A 108 -5.59 -3.63 -10.01
N LEU A 109 -6.44 -4.48 -9.44
CA LEU A 109 -7.37 -4.11 -8.38
C LEU A 109 -6.66 -3.80 -7.06
N ASN A 110 -5.50 -4.41 -6.79
CA ASN A 110 -4.72 -4.09 -5.59
C ASN A 110 -3.95 -2.77 -5.67
N ALA A 111 -3.77 -2.19 -6.87
CA ALA A 111 -2.95 -1.00 -7.05
C ALA A 111 -3.36 0.20 -6.17
N PRO A 112 -4.64 0.61 -6.06
CA PRO A 112 -5.00 1.88 -5.44
C PRO A 112 -4.59 1.98 -3.96
N ILE A 113 -5.05 1.05 -3.12
CA ILE A 113 -4.77 1.13 -1.68
C ILE A 113 -3.28 0.83 -1.40
N SER A 114 -2.69 -0.14 -2.09
CA SER A 114 -1.30 -0.54 -1.86
C SER A 114 -0.31 0.54 -2.29
N LEU A 115 -0.57 1.27 -3.38
CA LEU A 115 0.23 2.42 -3.78
C LEU A 115 0.20 3.53 -2.72
N ILE A 116 -0.99 3.91 -2.25
CA ILE A 116 -1.13 4.94 -1.21
C ILE A 116 -0.42 4.49 0.07
N THR A 117 -0.60 3.22 0.45
CA THR A 117 0.10 2.59 1.60
C THR A 117 1.62 2.78 1.48
N GLY A 118 2.19 2.44 0.32
CA GLY A 118 3.63 2.54 0.07
C GLY A 118 4.15 3.98 0.11
N MET A 119 3.40 4.92 -0.46
CA MET A 119 3.79 6.34 -0.50
C MET A 119 3.77 7.02 0.88
N LEU A 120 2.93 6.55 1.81
CA LEU A 120 2.85 7.13 3.16
C LEU A 120 4.20 7.06 3.90
N PHE A 121 4.98 6.01 3.70
CA PHE A 121 6.21 5.78 4.47
C PHE A 121 7.33 6.80 4.15
N PRO A 122 7.71 7.06 2.88
CA PRO A 122 8.62 8.15 2.54
C PRO A 122 8.17 9.52 3.05
N LEU A 123 6.87 9.80 3.00
CA LEU A 123 6.32 11.06 3.48
C LEU A 123 6.39 11.19 5.00
N ALA A 124 6.11 10.10 5.72
CA ALA A 124 6.32 10.00 7.15
C ALA A 124 7.76 10.35 7.53
N ALA A 125 8.71 9.73 6.82
CA ALA A 125 10.13 9.91 7.07
C ALA A 125 10.57 11.36 6.79
N SER A 126 10.03 11.98 5.73
CA SER A 126 10.29 13.40 5.43
C SER A 126 9.72 14.38 6.45
N ALA A 127 8.65 13.99 7.14
CA ALA A 127 7.98 14.80 8.16
C ALA A 127 8.59 14.62 9.56
N ALA A 128 9.45 13.61 9.74
CA ALA A 128 10.09 13.35 11.02
C ALA A 128 11.04 14.52 11.37
N PRO A 129 10.99 15.06 12.60
CA PRO A 129 11.88 16.14 13.01
C PRO A 129 13.34 15.69 12.90
N ASN A 130 14.21 16.58 12.42
CA ASN A 130 15.66 16.40 12.28
C ASN A 130 16.41 16.17 13.62
N SER A 131 15.73 15.83 14.71
CA SER A 131 16.33 15.54 16.01
C SER A 131 17.16 14.25 16.03
N LEU A 132 17.10 13.42 14.97
CA LEU A 132 18.01 12.29 14.73
C LEU A 132 19.31 12.69 14.00
N SER A 133 19.41 13.94 13.55
CA SER A 133 20.63 14.57 13.03
C SER A 133 21.21 15.58 14.01
N THR A 134 21.11 15.32 15.31
CA THR A 134 22.10 15.91 16.22
C THR A 134 23.44 15.28 15.86
N PRO A 135 24.50 16.07 15.59
CA PRO A 135 25.84 15.52 15.61
C PRO A 135 26.00 14.87 16.99
N GLY A 136 26.35 13.58 17.04
CA GLY A 136 26.83 12.99 18.28
C GLY A 136 27.90 13.90 18.87
N PRO A 137 28.03 13.97 20.21
CA PRO A 137 28.96 14.89 20.88
C PRO A 137 30.31 14.85 20.17
N PRO A 138 30.94 16.01 19.90
CA PRO A 138 32.14 16.09 19.09
C PRO A 138 33.14 15.05 19.61
N ALA A 139 33.44 14.06 18.77
CA ALA A 139 34.39 13.03 19.11
C ALA A 139 35.65 13.72 19.62
N ALA A 140 36.06 13.32 20.83
CA ALA A 140 37.21 13.81 21.57
C ALA A 140 38.56 13.47 20.89
N ALA A 141 38.65 13.61 19.57
CA ALA A 141 39.80 13.31 18.73
C ALA A 141 40.64 14.56 18.40
N LYS A 142 40.33 15.73 18.97
CA LYS A 142 41.11 16.97 18.79
C LYS A 142 41.97 17.38 20.00
N LEU A 143 42.13 16.51 21.00
CA LEU A 143 42.95 16.80 22.18
C LEU A 143 44.36 16.14 22.17
N TYR A 144 44.74 15.50 21.07
CA TYR A 144 46.06 14.88 20.90
C TYR A 144 46.72 15.25 19.55
N ALA A 145 46.62 16.51 19.15
CA ALA A 145 47.39 17.07 18.03
C ALA A 145 48.20 18.28 18.51
#